data_AF-A0A1I6J2D6-F1
#
_entry.id   AF-A0A1I6J2D6-F1
#
_cell.length_a   1.000
_cell.length_b   1.000
_cell.length_c   1.000
_cell.angle_alpha   90.00
_cell.angle_beta   90.00
_cell.angle_gamma   90.00
#
_symmetry.space_group_name_H-M   'P 1'
#
loop_
_entity.id
_entity.type
_entity.pdbx_description
1 polymer ?
#
loop_
_entity_poly.entity_id
_entity_poly.type
_entity_poly.pdbx_seq_one_letter_code
_entity_poly.pdbx_strand_id
1 'polypeptide(L)'
;MTTTDAAVDSPAPTDDAQRRILNRLKRARGQLNAVIDAVETGSDCRTVVTRLSAVSSALDKAGFAIVATAMRECVDDDRPGAESAAPGDRLTIDELEKLFLTLS
;
A
#
# COMPACT_ATOMS: atom_id res chain seq x y z
N MET A 1 20.84 -39.39 19.51
CA MET A 1 20.69 -39.32 18.04
C MET A 1 19.84 -38.08 17.75
N THR A 2 20.55 -36.96 17.51
CA THR A 2 20.16 -35.75 16.76
C THR A 2 18.75 -35.13 16.92
N THR A 3 18.71 -34.08 17.76
CA THR A 3 18.25 -32.69 17.50
C THR A 3 17.42 -32.30 16.25
N THR A 4 16.35 -31.51 16.51
CA THR A 4 15.90 -30.28 15.79
C THR A 4 15.13 -30.50 14.47
N ASP A 5 14.05 -29.80 14.09
CA ASP A 5 13.67 -28.39 14.26
C ASP A 5 12.14 -28.20 14.22
N ALA A 6 11.69 -27.10 14.82
CA ALA A 6 10.35 -26.56 14.68
C ALA A 6 10.09 -26.17 13.22
N ALA A 7 8.97 -26.63 12.67
CA ALA A 7 8.47 -26.12 11.40
C ALA A 7 8.08 -24.65 11.61
N VAL A 8 8.87 -23.78 10.99
CA VAL A 8 8.80 -22.33 11.00
C VAL A 8 7.44 -21.87 10.48
N ASP A 9 6.59 -21.36 11.39
CA ASP A 9 5.47 -20.48 11.08
C ASP A 9 6.06 -19.12 10.67
N SER A 10 6.44 -18.98 9.40
CA SER A 10 6.72 -17.67 8.82
C SER A 10 5.41 -17.13 8.26
N PRO A 11 4.90 -15.98 8.73
CA PRO A 11 3.74 -15.37 8.10
C PRO A 11 4.09 -15.11 6.64
N ALA A 12 3.27 -15.63 5.73
CA ALA A 12 3.43 -15.40 4.31
C ALA A 12 3.58 -13.89 4.04
N PRO A 13 4.44 -13.46 3.10
CA PRO A 13 4.73 -12.04 2.83
C PRO A 13 3.49 -11.17 2.52
N THR A 14 2.36 -11.80 2.21
CA THR A 14 1.05 -11.16 2.01
C THR A 14 0.48 -10.55 3.30
N ASP A 15 0.72 -11.15 4.46
CA ASP A 15 0.13 -10.70 5.74
C ASP A 15 0.75 -9.37 6.20
N ASP A 16 2.06 -9.20 5.98
CA ASP A 16 2.75 -7.94 6.27
C ASP A 16 2.37 -6.80 5.33
N ALA A 17 2.21 -7.09 4.03
CA ALA A 17 1.75 -6.11 3.04
C ALA A 17 0.31 -5.67 3.34
N GLN A 18 -0.58 -6.63 3.60
CA GLN A 18 -1.96 -6.39 3.95
C GLN A 18 -2.09 -5.58 5.25
N ARG A 19 -1.30 -5.91 6.29
CA ARG A 19 -1.25 -5.14 7.54
C ARG A 19 -0.80 -3.70 7.32
N ARG A 20 0.21 -3.46 6.49
CA ARG A 20 0.66 -2.10 6.13
C ARG A 20 -0.41 -1.31 5.38
N ILE A 21 -1.08 -1.93 4.42
CA ILE A 21 -2.21 -1.32 3.68
C ILE A 21 -3.33 -0.94 4.65
N LEU A 22 -3.74 -1.87 5.52
CA LEU A 22 -4.78 -1.61 6.52
C LEU A 22 -4.42 -0.46 7.46
N ASN A 23 -3.16 -0.36 7.89
CA ASN A 23 -2.70 0.75 8.73
C ASN A 23 -2.77 2.10 7.99
N ARG A 24 -2.42 2.14 6.70
CA ARG A 24 -2.55 3.35 5.86
C ARG A 24 -4.02 3.75 5.70
N LEU A 25 -4.90 2.80 5.40
CA LEU A 25 -6.35 3.05 5.27
C LEU A 25 -6.98 3.54 6.58
N LYS A 26 -6.63 2.92 7.72
CA LYS A 26 -7.10 3.37 9.05
C LYS A 26 -6.65 4.82 9.34
N ARG A 27 -5.43 5.19 8.93
CA ARG A 27 -4.92 6.56 9.06
C ARG A 27 -5.71 7.53 8.17
N ALA A 28 -5.92 7.18 6.90
CA ALA A 28 -6.72 8.00 5.97
C ALA A 28 -8.15 8.22 6.49
N ARG A 29 -8.78 7.19 7.06
CA ARG A 29 -10.09 7.30 7.73
C ARG A 29 -10.07 8.33 8.87
N GLY A 30 -9.07 8.28 9.75
CA GLY A 30 -8.95 9.25 10.84
C GLY A 30 -8.77 10.69 10.33
N GLN A 31 -8.00 10.88 9.25
CA GLN A 31 -7.85 12.19 8.61
C GLN A 31 -9.15 12.67 7.97
N LEU A 32 -9.91 11.78 7.32
CA LEU A 32 -11.21 12.11 6.72
C LEU A 32 -12.23 12.52 7.79
N ASN A 33 -12.28 11.81 8.93
CA ASN A 33 -13.11 12.21 10.06
C ASN A 33 -12.77 13.64 10.51
N ALA A 34 -11.48 13.97 10.63
CA ALA A 34 -11.05 15.32 10.99
C ALA A 34 -11.36 16.40 9.94
N VAL A 35 -11.57 16.02 8.66
CA VAL A 35 -12.09 16.92 7.61
C VAL A 35 -13.59 17.13 7.80
N ILE A 36 -14.35 16.05 8.04
CA ILE A 36 -15.80 16.11 8.30
C ILE A 36 -16.07 17.02 9.51
N ASP A 37 -15.39 16.78 10.62
CA ASP A 37 -15.51 17.60 11.83
C ASP A 37 -15.19 19.08 11.56
N ALA A 38 -14.16 19.35 10.73
CA ALA A 38 -13.80 20.72 10.36
C ALA A 38 -14.90 21.41 9.56
N VAL A 39 -15.57 20.69 8.65
CA VAL A 39 -16.70 21.22 7.87
C VAL A 39 -17.92 21.44 8.76
N GLU A 40 -18.26 20.48 9.62
CA GLU A 40 -19.42 20.57 10.52
C GLU A 40 -19.28 21.72 11.54
N THR A 41 -18.05 22.00 11.98
CA THR A 41 -17.75 23.10 12.91
C THR A 41 -17.57 24.46 12.21
N GLY A 42 -17.67 24.53 10.89
CA GLY A 42 -17.51 25.77 10.13
C GLY A 42 -16.07 26.30 10.10
N SER A 43 -15.07 25.42 10.13
CA SER A 43 -13.65 25.78 9.99
C SER A 43 -13.38 26.52 8.67
N ASP A 44 -12.30 27.30 8.62
CA ASP A 44 -11.95 28.05 7.43
C ASP A 44 -11.62 27.15 6.22
N CYS A 45 -11.95 27.66 5.04
CA CYS A 45 -11.77 26.94 3.77
C CYS A 45 -10.33 26.46 3.56
N ARG A 46 -9.31 27.25 3.95
CA ARG A 46 -7.91 26.87 3.77
C ARG A 46 -7.54 25.66 4.65
N THR A 47 -8.01 25.63 5.89
CA THR A 47 -7.83 24.47 6.78
C THR A 47 -8.49 23.22 6.21
N VAL A 48 -9.75 23.33 5.75
CA VAL A 48 -10.48 22.20 5.15
C VAL A 48 -9.74 21.65 3.93
N VAL A 49 -9.34 22.52 2.99
CA VAL A 49 -8.62 22.12 1.77
C VAL A 49 -7.26 21.50 2.09
N THR A 50 -6.51 22.04 3.07
CA THR A 50 -5.21 21.49 3.48
C THR A 50 -5.34 20.09 4.08
N ARG A 51 -6.37 19.87 4.91
CA ARG A 51 -6.65 18.54 5.47
C ARG A 51 -7.11 17.57 4.38
N LEU A 52 -7.95 18.04 3.45
CA LEU A 52 -8.43 17.24 2.34
C LEU A 52 -7.28 16.78 1.42
N SER A 53 -6.30 17.65 1.12
CA SER A 53 -5.13 17.24 0.34
C SER A 53 -4.28 16.19 1.06
N ALA A 54 -4.18 16.27 2.39
CA ALA A 54 -3.50 15.24 3.19
C ALA A 54 -4.26 13.90 3.16
N VAL A 55 -5.60 13.92 3.17
CA VAL A 55 -6.42 12.71 2.99
C VAL A 55 -6.21 12.11 1.61
N SER A 56 -6.26 12.92 0.54
CA SER A 56 -6.02 12.46 -0.84
C SER A 56 -4.68 11.76 -0.94
N SER A 57 -3.60 12.42 -0.50
CA SER A 57 -2.25 11.83 -0.54
C SER A 57 -2.13 10.51 0.24
N ALA A 58 -2.86 10.38 1.36
CA ALA A 58 -2.88 9.13 2.12
C ALA A 58 -3.64 8.01 1.39
N LEU A 59 -4.75 8.34 0.72
CA LEU A 59 -5.52 7.42 -0.11
C LEU A 59 -4.73 7.00 -1.34
N ASP A 60 -4.05 7.92 -2.02
CA ASP A 60 -3.22 7.65 -3.20
C ASP A 60 -2.13 6.62 -2.87
N LYS A 61 -1.43 6.79 -1.75
CA LYS A 61 -0.41 5.83 -1.27
C LYS A 61 -1.00 4.47 -0.91
N ALA A 62 -2.18 4.44 -0.30
CA ALA A 62 -2.84 3.18 0.06
C ALA A 62 -3.35 2.43 -1.18
N GLY A 63 -4.02 3.15 -2.10
CA GLY A 63 -4.53 2.61 -3.36
C GLY A 63 -3.39 2.11 -4.24
N PHE A 64 -2.29 2.86 -4.30
CA PHE A 64 -1.10 2.42 -5.00
C PHE A 64 -0.56 1.09 -4.45
N ALA A 65 -0.38 0.98 -3.13
CA ALA A 65 0.13 -0.25 -2.52
C ALA A 65 -0.77 -1.47 -2.80
N ILE A 66 -2.09 -1.27 -2.89
CA ILE A 66 -3.06 -2.30 -3.27
C ILE A 66 -2.85 -2.71 -4.72
N VAL A 67 -2.83 -1.75 -5.65
CA VAL A 67 -2.65 -2.02 -7.09
C VAL A 67 -1.33 -2.71 -7.35
N ALA A 68 -0.23 -2.24 -6.75
CA ALA A 68 1.08 -2.85 -6.90
C ALA A 68 1.11 -4.30 -6.39
N THR A 69 0.39 -4.58 -5.30
CA THR A 69 0.29 -5.95 -4.76
C THR A 69 -0.49 -6.85 -5.70
N ALA A 70 -1.64 -6.39 -6.20
CA ALA A 70 -2.41 -7.12 -7.21
C ALA A 70 -1.63 -7.33 -8.51
N MET A 71 -0.88 -6.31 -8.97
CA MET A 71 -0.06 -6.42 -10.18
C MET A 71 1.08 -7.43 -10.03
N ARG A 72 1.74 -7.48 -8.86
CA ARG A 72 2.72 -8.54 -8.58
C ARG A 72 2.07 -9.91 -8.59
N GLU A 73 0.93 -10.08 -7.91
CA GLU A 73 0.20 -11.36 -7.93
C GLU A 73 -0.18 -11.77 -9.37
N CYS A 74 -0.60 -10.83 -10.23
CA CYS A 74 -0.90 -11.11 -11.64
C CYS A 74 0.34 -11.38 -12.53
N VAL A 75 1.51 -10.84 -12.18
CA VAL A 75 2.76 -10.99 -12.94
C VAL A 75 3.59 -12.19 -12.46
N ASP A 76 3.52 -12.49 -11.17
CA ASP A 76 4.17 -13.64 -10.52
C ASP A 76 3.31 -14.92 -10.58
N ASP A 77 2.09 -14.85 -11.14
CA ASP A 77 1.30 -16.03 -11.49
C ASP A 77 2.05 -16.85 -12.57
N ASP A 78 2.65 -17.95 -12.12
CA ASP A 78 3.32 -19.00 -12.90
C ASP A 78 2.43 -19.53 -14.05
N ARG A 79 2.39 -18.79 -15.16
CA ARG A 79 2.02 -19.36 -16.45
C ARG A 79 3.22 -20.16 -16.98
N PRO A 80 3.03 -21.45 -17.34
CA PRO A 80 4.09 -22.21 -17.98
C PRO A 80 4.45 -21.52 -19.31
N GLY A 81 5.65 -20.94 -19.37
CA GLY A 81 6.15 -20.14 -20.50
C GLY A 81 6.58 -18.71 -20.17
N ALA A 82 6.46 -18.24 -18.92
CA ALA A 82 7.02 -16.96 -18.48
C ALA A 82 8.54 -17.04 -18.21
N GLU A 83 9.29 -17.70 -19.08
CA GLU A 83 10.74 -17.59 -19.10
C GLU A 83 11.10 -16.28 -19.81
N SER A 84 11.32 -15.20 -19.06
CA SER A 84 12.23 -14.07 -19.39
C SER A 84 11.84 -12.82 -18.59
N ALA A 85 12.13 -12.82 -17.29
CA ALA A 85 12.53 -11.59 -16.63
C ALA A 85 13.75 -11.95 -15.81
N ALA A 86 14.91 -11.40 -16.19
CA ALA A 86 16.11 -11.55 -15.39
C ALA A 86 15.82 -11.02 -13.97
N PRO A 87 16.44 -11.58 -12.90
CA PRO A 87 16.15 -11.20 -11.52
C PRO A 87 16.29 -9.69 -11.21
N GLY A 88 16.93 -8.90 -12.10
CA GLY A 88 17.07 -7.45 -11.99
C GLY A 88 16.00 -6.61 -12.72
N ASP A 89 15.04 -7.21 -13.42
CA ASP A 89 13.98 -6.49 -14.17
C ASP A 89 12.63 -6.46 -13.42
N ARG A 90 12.58 -7.06 -12.22
CA ARG A 90 11.39 -7.05 -11.36
C ARG A 90 11.35 -5.75 -10.55
N LEU A 91 10.47 -4.83 -10.93
CA LEU A 91 10.19 -3.60 -10.18
C LEU A 91 9.66 -3.92 -8.77
N THR A 92 10.25 -3.31 -7.75
CA THR A 92 9.81 -3.44 -6.36
C THR A 92 8.55 -2.63 -6.06
N ILE A 93 7.87 -2.95 -4.95
CA ILE A 93 6.67 -2.21 -4.49
C ILE A 93 6.95 -0.71 -4.37
N ASP A 94 8.09 -0.37 -3.75
CA ASP A 94 8.47 1.00 -3.43
C ASP A 94 8.87 1.78 -4.71
N GLU A 95 9.44 1.10 -5.71
CA GLU A 95 9.76 1.71 -7.02
C GLU A 95 8.51 2.01 -7.82
N LEU A 96 7.56 1.07 -7.86
CA LEU A 96 6.27 1.31 -8.48
C LEU A 96 5.52 2.46 -7.75
N GLU A 97 5.66 2.56 -6.41
CA GLU A 97 5.05 3.63 -5.60
C GLU A 97 5.62 4.99 -6.00
N LYS A 98 6.94 5.07 -6.12
CA LYS A 98 7.63 6.29 -6.55
C LYS A 98 7.22 6.71 -7.96
N LEU A 99 7.10 5.77 -8.90
CA LEU A 99 6.69 6.06 -10.28
C LEU A 99 5.25 6.60 -10.33
N PHE A 100 4.31 5.98 -9.61
CA PHE A 100 2.93 6.44 -9.58
C PHE A 100 2.79 7.85 -8.97
N LEU A 101 3.48 8.11 -7.86
CA LEU A 101 3.42 9.42 -7.18
C LEU A 101 4.07 10.56 -7.97
N THR A 102 4.95 10.27 -8.95
CA THR A 102 5.46 11.28 -9.88
C THR A 102 4.50 11.63 -11.01
N LEU A 103 3.45 10.83 -11.23
CA LEU A 103 2.50 11.00 -12.35
C LEU A 103 1.16 11.62 -11.91
N SER A 104 0.93 11.75 -10.60
CA SER A 104 -0.27 12.31 -9.97
C SER A 104 -0.13 13.78 -9.60
#